data_AF-W0ES20-F1
#
_entry.id   AF-W0ES20-F1
#
_cell.length_a   1.000
_cell.length_b   1.000
_cell.length_c   1.000
_cell.angle_alpha   90.00
_cell.angle_beta   90.00
_cell.angle_gamma   90.00
#
_symmetry.space_group_name_H-M   'P 1'
#
loop_
_entity.id
_entity.type
_entity.pdbx_description
1 polymer ?
#
loop_
_entity_poly.entity_id
_entity_poly.type
_entity_poly.pdbx_seq_one_letter_code
_entity_poly.pdbx_strand_id
1 'polypeptide(L)'
;MVKISIIIVNYRVKHFLEQALRSVRAALTLYPMEAEIFVVDNCSQDDSLDYLSPRFPEVRFIANTENVGFARANNQAMELATGQYVLLLNPDTVIAEDTLHEVCLFLDTHPDAGGVGVKMLDGNGRFLPESKRGFPSPWVSFCKIFGLASLFPRSPLFGRYHLKYLSPDECHRVDILSGAFMCMRHETLDKSGLLDEAFFMYGEDIDLSYRLVLAGYHNYYLPTPIIHYKGESTKKGSLRYVRIFYEAMLIFFKKHYPHYSKGYYLAVKFSIFFRAMLAAAHRILLYPFKRKKGVEKRERGEWYALTNQIDRVTELIPGRPRITALQSIQELPTPDKHSPLRYIVLDSGWLSYRDIIATLQQQCHERNRFLIYNPDAQVIISPQQIYTRS
;
A
#
# COMPACT_ATOMS: atom_id res chain seq x y z
N MET A 1 11.22 -26.13 7.31
CA MET A 1 9.78 -25.79 7.37
C MET A 1 9.69 -24.37 6.89
N VAL A 2 8.90 -24.11 5.85
CA VAL A 2 8.72 -22.78 5.29
C VAL A 2 8.30 -21.81 6.39
N LYS A 3 9.09 -20.75 6.58
CA LYS A 3 8.88 -19.75 7.63
C LYS A 3 7.77 -18.76 7.23
N ILE A 4 7.73 -18.36 5.97
CA ILE A 4 6.76 -17.37 5.46
C ILE A 4 6.35 -17.66 4.02
N SER A 5 5.05 -17.58 3.75
CA SER A 5 4.48 -17.56 2.40
C SER A 5 4.08 -16.14 2.05
N ILE A 6 4.66 -15.58 1.00
CA ILE A 6 4.43 -14.20 0.54
C ILE A 6 3.50 -14.27 -0.66
N ILE A 7 2.35 -13.62 -0.57
CA ILE A 7 1.29 -13.66 -1.59
C ILE A 7 1.08 -12.26 -2.13
N ILE A 8 1.21 -12.14 -3.45
CA ILE A 8 1.06 -10.87 -4.16
C ILE A 8 0.02 -11.04 -5.27
N VAL A 9 -1.03 -10.22 -5.25
CA VAL A 9 -2.02 -10.17 -6.33
C VAL A 9 -1.62 -9.08 -7.32
N ASN A 10 -1.38 -9.45 -8.57
CA ASN A 10 -1.03 -8.53 -9.65
C ASN A 10 -2.26 -8.14 -10.48
N TYR A 11 -2.37 -6.86 -10.80
CA TYR A 11 -3.32 -6.38 -11.81
C TYR A 11 -2.79 -5.10 -12.48
N ARG A 12 -2.21 -5.25 -13.68
CA ARG A 12 -1.76 -4.14 -14.55
C ARG A 12 -0.66 -3.24 -13.97
N VAL A 13 0.24 -3.81 -13.17
CA VAL A 13 1.29 -3.05 -12.46
C VAL A 13 2.66 -3.73 -12.56
N LYS A 14 2.98 -4.30 -13.74
CA LYS A 14 4.24 -5.00 -14.06
C LYS A 14 5.51 -4.47 -13.38
N HIS A 15 5.83 -3.18 -13.56
CA HIS A 15 7.08 -2.60 -13.04
C HIS A 15 7.07 -2.39 -11.52
N PHE A 16 5.92 -2.08 -10.94
CA PHE A 16 5.78 -2.02 -9.49
C PHE A 16 5.97 -3.40 -8.87
N LEU A 17 5.34 -4.42 -9.46
CA LEU A 17 5.49 -5.81 -9.02
C LEU A 17 6.96 -6.27 -9.09
N GLU A 18 7.67 -5.95 -10.17
CA GLU A 18 9.11 -6.23 -10.25
C GLU A 18 9.89 -5.61 -9.07
N GLN A 19 9.59 -4.34 -8.75
CA GLN A 19 10.26 -3.63 -7.66
C GLN A 19 9.93 -4.26 -6.29
N ALA A 20 8.68 -4.65 -6.08
CA ALA A 20 8.25 -5.36 -4.86
C ALA A 20 9.00 -6.69 -4.71
N LEU A 21 9.03 -7.51 -5.76
CA LEU A 21 9.74 -8.80 -5.76
C LEU A 21 11.24 -8.64 -5.50
N ARG A 22 11.88 -7.61 -6.05
CA ARG A 22 13.30 -7.33 -5.77
C ARG A 22 13.55 -6.91 -4.33
N SER A 23 12.66 -6.11 -3.74
CA SER A 23 12.76 -5.76 -2.32
C SER A 23 12.57 -6.97 -1.40
N VAL A 24 11.66 -7.89 -1.77
CA VAL A 24 11.51 -9.19 -1.08
C VAL A 24 12.76 -10.04 -1.22
N ARG A 25 13.33 -10.15 -2.44
CA ARG A 25 14.57 -10.90 -2.68
C ARG A 25 15.74 -10.33 -1.87
N ALA A 26 15.86 -8.99 -1.81
CA ALA A 26 16.89 -8.33 -1.01
C ALA A 26 16.74 -8.64 0.49
N ALA A 27 15.50 -8.60 1.01
CA ALA A 27 15.21 -8.96 2.39
C ALA A 27 15.57 -10.42 2.70
N LEU A 28 15.17 -11.37 1.86
CA LEU A 28 15.50 -12.79 2.01
C LEU A 28 17.00 -13.09 1.80
N THR A 29 17.72 -12.23 1.09
CA THR A 29 19.18 -12.37 0.91
C THR A 29 19.93 -11.92 2.16
N LEU A 30 19.56 -10.77 2.74
CA LEU A 30 20.25 -10.23 3.92
C LEU A 30 19.85 -10.95 5.22
N TYR A 31 18.59 -11.36 5.33
CA TYR A 31 18.06 -12.14 6.46
C TYR A 31 17.47 -13.47 5.95
N PRO A 32 18.32 -14.48 5.68
CA PRO A 32 17.87 -15.75 5.11
C PRO A 32 16.83 -16.47 5.96
N MET A 33 15.72 -16.83 5.32
CA MET A 33 14.69 -17.70 5.86
C MET A 33 14.04 -18.50 4.73
N GLU A 34 13.58 -19.70 5.04
CA GLU A 34 12.85 -20.53 4.07
C GLU A 34 11.52 -19.83 3.74
N ALA A 35 11.36 -19.38 2.51
CA ALA A 35 10.19 -18.63 2.08
C ALA A 35 9.68 -19.17 0.75
N GLU A 36 8.37 -19.06 0.54
CA GLU A 36 7.75 -19.26 -0.77
C GLU A 36 7.04 -17.98 -1.20
N ILE A 37 7.08 -17.71 -2.50
CA ILE A 37 6.52 -16.49 -3.06
C ILE A 37 5.51 -16.88 -4.13
N PHE A 38 4.28 -16.39 -3.98
CA PHE A 38 3.20 -16.56 -4.94
C PHE A 38 2.86 -15.22 -5.57
N VAL A 39 2.70 -15.23 -6.90
CA VAL A 39 2.12 -14.10 -7.63
C VAL A 39 0.89 -14.59 -8.36
N VAL A 40 -0.26 -14.03 -8.00
CA VAL A 40 -1.53 -14.30 -8.68
C VAL A 40 -1.81 -13.18 -9.67
N ASP A 41 -1.60 -13.44 -10.96
CA ASP A 41 -1.95 -12.49 -12.02
C ASP A 41 -3.45 -12.53 -12.29
N ASN A 42 -4.13 -11.43 -11.96
CA ASN A 42 -5.57 -11.35 -11.96
C ASN A 42 -6.13 -10.89 -13.32
N CYS A 43 -5.65 -11.51 -14.41
CA CYS A 43 -5.92 -11.16 -15.80
C CYS A 43 -5.43 -9.73 -16.14
N SER A 44 -4.13 -9.47 -15.96
CA SER A 44 -3.56 -8.12 -16.13
C SER A 44 -3.61 -7.62 -17.58
N GLN A 45 -3.34 -8.48 -18.57
CA GLN A 45 -3.24 -8.11 -20.00
C GLN A 45 -2.13 -7.08 -20.30
N ASP A 46 -1.05 -7.07 -19.52
CA ASP A 46 0.07 -6.11 -19.63
C ASP A 46 1.45 -6.78 -19.77
N ASP A 47 1.48 -8.03 -20.27
CA ASP A 47 2.65 -8.92 -20.41
C ASP A 47 3.41 -9.26 -19.10
N SER A 48 2.86 -8.91 -17.93
CA SER A 48 3.51 -9.12 -16.62
C SER A 48 4.10 -10.52 -16.44
N LEU A 49 3.35 -11.58 -16.77
CA LEU A 49 3.80 -12.96 -16.58
C LEU A 49 4.99 -13.31 -17.47
N ASP A 50 4.93 -12.97 -18.76
CA ASP A 50 6.00 -13.26 -19.72
C ASP A 50 7.28 -12.49 -19.36
N TYR A 51 7.12 -11.26 -18.86
CA TYR A 51 8.23 -10.42 -18.42
C TYR A 51 8.86 -10.90 -17.11
N LEU A 52 8.05 -11.28 -16.10
CA LEU A 52 8.52 -11.56 -14.74
C LEU A 52 8.91 -13.01 -14.51
N SER A 53 8.22 -13.99 -15.10
CA SER A 53 8.48 -15.42 -14.82
C SER A 53 9.94 -15.82 -15.08
N PRO A 54 10.60 -15.40 -16.18
CA PRO A 54 12.01 -15.71 -16.41
C PRO A 54 12.98 -14.99 -15.45
N ARG A 55 12.57 -13.86 -14.87
CA ARG A 55 13.39 -13.02 -13.97
C ARG A 55 13.29 -13.44 -12.50
N PHE A 56 12.21 -14.15 -12.16
CA PHE A 56 11.91 -14.62 -10.82
C PHE A 56 11.53 -16.10 -10.84
N PRO A 57 12.47 -17.00 -11.21
CA PRO A 57 12.19 -18.44 -11.30
C PRO A 57 11.82 -19.08 -9.94
N GLU A 58 12.15 -18.43 -8.83
CA GLU A 58 11.77 -18.85 -7.48
C GLU A 58 10.30 -18.54 -7.13
N VAL A 59 9.61 -17.73 -7.94
CA VAL A 59 8.22 -17.30 -7.70
C VAL A 59 7.25 -18.26 -8.39
N ARG A 60 6.21 -18.66 -7.64
CA ARG A 60 5.11 -19.48 -8.14
C ARG A 60 4.02 -18.56 -8.72
N PHE A 61 3.97 -18.46 -10.04
CA PHE A 61 2.95 -17.67 -10.74
C PHE A 61 1.66 -18.47 -10.94
N ILE A 62 0.52 -17.84 -10.64
CA ILE A 62 -0.84 -18.36 -10.87
C ILE A 62 -1.55 -17.37 -11.79
N ALA A 63 -1.99 -17.83 -12.95
CA ALA A 63 -2.61 -16.97 -13.96
C ALA A 63 -4.13 -17.18 -13.98
N ASN A 64 -4.89 -16.12 -13.65
CA ASN A 64 -6.34 -16.14 -13.77
C ASN A 64 -6.79 -15.72 -15.18
N THR A 65 -7.87 -16.33 -15.66
CA THR A 65 -8.51 -15.99 -16.95
C THR A 65 -9.39 -14.73 -16.87
N GLU A 66 -9.79 -14.33 -15.67
CA GLU A 66 -10.60 -13.14 -15.40
C GLU A 66 -10.10 -12.42 -14.13
N ASN A 67 -10.52 -11.17 -13.91
CA ASN A 67 -10.23 -10.48 -12.65
C ASN A 67 -11.26 -10.90 -11.58
N VAL A 68 -10.84 -11.79 -10.68
CA VAL A 68 -11.70 -12.38 -9.63
C VAL A 68 -11.80 -11.53 -8.36
N GLY A 69 -11.16 -10.35 -8.33
CA GLY A 69 -11.06 -9.51 -7.13
C GLY A 69 -9.89 -9.89 -6.24
N PHE A 70 -9.71 -9.14 -5.14
CA PHE A 70 -8.57 -9.28 -4.24
C PHE A 70 -8.71 -10.48 -3.31
N ALA A 71 -9.88 -10.70 -2.71
CA ALA A 71 -10.10 -11.80 -1.77
C ALA A 71 -9.88 -13.18 -2.41
N ARG A 72 -10.62 -13.46 -3.49
CA ARG A 72 -10.54 -14.73 -4.21
C ARG A 72 -9.14 -15.00 -4.80
N ALA A 73 -8.48 -13.96 -5.34
CA ALA A 73 -7.12 -14.12 -5.86
C ALA A 73 -6.10 -14.47 -4.76
N ASN A 74 -6.15 -13.80 -3.60
CA ASN A 74 -5.28 -14.16 -2.48
C ASN A 74 -5.59 -15.57 -1.96
N ASN A 75 -6.86 -15.94 -1.81
CA ASN A 75 -7.27 -17.25 -1.31
C ASN A 75 -6.68 -18.40 -2.16
N GLN A 76 -6.67 -18.28 -3.49
CA GLN A 76 -6.05 -19.27 -4.39
C GLN A 76 -4.60 -19.58 -4.03
N ALA A 77 -3.82 -18.59 -3.61
CA ALA A 77 -2.44 -18.78 -3.17
C ALA A 77 -2.36 -19.20 -1.70
N MET A 78 -3.24 -18.69 -0.83
CA MET A 78 -3.30 -19.07 0.60
C MET A 78 -3.62 -20.56 0.78
N GLU A 79 -4.45 -21.14 -0.08
CA GLU A 79 -4.76 -22.57 -0.09
C GLU A 79 -3.55 -23.46 -0.45
N LEU A 80 -2.56 -22.90 -1.17
CA LEU A 80 -1.33 -23.59 -1.55
C LEU A 80 -0.15 -23.28 -0.61
N ALA A 81 -0.32 -22.28 0.25
CA ALA A 81 0.71 -21.80 1.16
C ALA A 81 0.92 -22.82 2.30
N THR A 82 2.19 -23.00 2.67
CA THR A 82 2.65 -23.95 3.70
C THR A 82 3.48 -23.27 4.79
N GLY A 83 3.74 -21.97 4.65
CA GLY A 83 4.51 -21.17 5.58
C GLY A 83 3.86 -21.07 6.94
N GLN A 84 4.70 -21.03 7.98
CA GLN A 84 4.28 -20.74 9.36
C GLN A 84 3.51 -19.40 9.43
N TYR A 85 3.95 -18.42 8.64
CA TYR A 85 3.30 -17.13 8.46
C TYR A 85 2.83 -16.94 7.01
N VAL A 86 1.72 -16.24 6.82
CA VAL A 86 1.17 -15.86 5.52
C VAL A 86 1.16 -14.34 5.44
N LEU A 87 1.90 -13.77 4.48
CA LEU A 87 1.97 -12.34 4.22
C LEU A 87 1.20 -12.01 2.94
N LEU A 88 0.15 -11.22 3.07
CA LEU A 88 -0.45 -10.51 1.95
C LEU A 88 0.37 -9.24 1.70
N LEU A 89 0.94 -9.10 0.51
CA LEU A 89 1.77 -7.97 0.11
C LEU A 89 1.25 -7.38 -1.20
N ASN A 90 1.00 -6.08 -1.22
CA ASN A 90 0.57 -5.41 -2.44
C ASN A 90 1.72 -5.32 -3.47
N PRO A 91 1.42 -5.40 -4.77
CA PRO A 91 2.44 -5.35 -5.83
C PRO A 91 3.11 -3.97 -5.95
N ASP A 92 2.50 -2.91 -5.40
CA ASP A 92 3.00 -1.54 -5.41
C ASP A 92 3.66 -1.15 -4.08
N THR A 93 4.41 -2.09 -3.48
CA THR A 93 5.14 -1.90 -2.24
C THR A 93 6.65 -2.05 -2.40
N VAL A 94 7.41 -1.50 -1.44
CA VAL A 94 8.85 -1.73 -1.28
C VAL A 94 9.12 -1.91 0.20
N ILE A 95 9.73 -3.02 0.56
CA ILE A 95 10.09 -3.33 1.95
C ILE A 95 11.59 -3.11 2.18
N ALA A 96 11.97 -2.80 3.41
CA ALA A 96 13.38 -2.79 3.82
C ALA A 96 13.88 -4.22 4.01
N GLU A 97 15.20 -4.40 3.96
CA GLU A 97 15.82 -5.72 4.03
C GLU A 97 15.49 -6.49 5.31
N ASP A 98 15.32 -5.79 6.44
CA ASP A 98 14.94 -6.38 7.73
C ASP A 98 13.44 -6.53 7.95
N THR A 99 12.59 -6.00 7.08
CA THR A 99 11.14 -5.92 7.33
C THR A 99 10.51 -7.29 7.60
N LEU A 100 10.84 -8.30 6.79
CA LEU A 100 10.31 -9.66 6.97
C LEU A 100 10.83 -10.30 8.26
N HIS A 101 12.11 -10.06 8.59
CA HIS A 101 12.74 -10.57 9.79
C HIS A 101 12.10 -10.00 11.05
N GLU A 102 11.95 -8.67 11.12
CA GLU A 102 11.31 -7.98 12.26
C GLU A 102 9.86 -8.46 12.49
N VAL A 103 9.08 -8.59 11.41
CA VAL A 103 7.69 -9.06 11.50
C VAL A 103 7.61 -10.50 11.97
N CYS A 104 8.45 -11.39 11.44
CA CYS A 104 8.45 -12.80 11.86
C CYS A 104 8.94 -12.95 13.31
N LEU A 105 9.97 -12.20 13.72
CA LEU A 105 10.47 -12.19 15.09
C LEU A 105 9.39 -11.68 16.07
N PHE A 106 8.63 -10.66 15.68
CA PHE A 106 7.52 -10.17 16.48
C PHE A 106 6.45 -11.25 16.65
N LEU A 107 6.03 -11.91 15.57
CA LEU A 107 5.04 -12.99 15.62
C LEU A 107 5.53 -14.22 16.40
N ASP A 108 6.83 -14.51 16.39
CA ASP A 108 7.44 -15.58 17.19
C ASP A 108 7.36 -15.27 18.69
N THR A 109 7.50 -14.00 19.07
CA THR A 109 7.54 -13.55 20.47
C THR A 109 6.18 -13.11 21.03
N HIS A 110 5.15 -12.99 20.19
CA HIS A 110 3.79 -12.56 20.58
C HIS A 110 2.73 -13.59 20.13
N PRO A 111 2.53 -14.68 20.89
CA PRO A 111 1.57 -15.73 20.52
C PRO A 111 0.10 -15.27 20.45
N ASP A 112 -0.23 -14.14 21.08
CA ASP A 112 -1.55 -13.51 21.03
C ASP A 112 -1.79 -12.70 19.75
N ALA A 113 -0.76 -12.50 18.91
CA ALA A 113 -0.87 -11.79 17.65
C ALA A 113 -1.57 -12.64 16.59
N GLY A 114 -2.77 -12.20 16.19
CA GLY A 114 -3.54 -12.76 15.08
C GLY A 114 -2.95 -12.38 13.73
N GLY A 115 -2.47 -11.15 13.64
CA GLY A 115 -1.73 -10.62 12.50
C GLY A 115 -1.03 -9.30 12.83
N VAL A 116 -0.15 -8.91 11.93
CA VAL A 116 0.72 -7.74 12.01
C VAL A 116 0.64 -6.95 10.71
N GLY A 117 0.45 -5.64 10.84
CA GLY A 117 0.68 -4.64 9.80
C GLY A 117 1.85 -3.75 10.16
N VAL A 118 2.30 -2.93 9.22
CA VAL A 118 3.50 -2.11 9.35
C VAL A 118 3.24 -0.65 8.99
N LYS A 119 4.18 0.23 9.35
CA LYS A 119 4.16 1.64 8.95
C LYS A 119 4.29 1.77 7.45
N MET A 120 3.30 2.35 6.78
CA MET A 120 3.39 2.63 5.35
C MET A 120 3.64 4.11 5.09
N LEU A 121 4.51 4.39 4.13
CA LEU A 121 4.77 5.69 3.55
C LEU A 121 4.30 5.70 2.09
N ASP A 122 3.82 6.85 1.58
CA ASP A 122 3.67 7.00 0.14
C ASP A 122 5.04 7.12 -0.55
N GLY A 123 5.08 7.07 -1.88
CA GLY A 123 6.35 7.22 -2.60
C GLY A 123 6.96 8.63 -2.54
N ASN A 124 6.45 9.53 -1.68
CA ASN A 124 7.10 10.78 -1.30
C ASN A 124 7.45 10.86 0.20
N GLY A 125 7.38 9.74 0.92
CA GLY A 125 7.75 9.65 2.34
C GLY A 125 6.66 10.09 3.32
N ARG A 126 5.44 10.40 2.86
CA ARG A 126 4.36 10.80 3.77
C ARG A 126 3.72 9.58 4.41
N PHE A 127 3.57 9.62 5.73
CA PHE A 127 2.85 8.56 6.46
C PHE A 127 1.43 8.36 5.94
N LEU A 128 1.07 7.10 5.71
CA LEU A 128 -0.24 6.65 5.28
C LEU A 128 -1.10 6.25 6.49
N PRO A 129 -2.14 7.02 6.87
CA PRO A 129 -2.97 6.69 8.03
C PRO A 129 -3.73 5.38 7.89
N GLU A 130 -3.90 4.84 6.68
CA GLU A 130 -4.50 3.51 6.46
C GLU A 130 -3.66 2.36 7.04
N SER A 131 -2.39 2.59 7.38
CA SER A 131 -1.52 1.62 8.09
C SER A 131 -2.11 1.15 9.41
N LYS A 132 -2.99 1.95 10.03
CA LYS A 132 -3.67 1.62 11.27
C LYS A 132 -5.08 2.21 11.29
N ARG A 133 -6.09 1.35 11.37
CA ARG A 133 -7.50 1.77 11.38
C ARG A 133 -8.25 1.21 12.58
N GLY A 134 -9.28 1.95 12.99
CA GLY A 134 -10.27 1.49 13.96
C GLY A 134 -11.43 0.78 13.27
N PHE A 135 -12.10 -0.17 13.93
CA PHE A 135 -13.28 -0.81 13.37
C PHE A 135 -14.34 0.23 12.98
N PRO A 136 -15.03 0.07 11.83
CA PRO A 136 -16.02 1.03 11.38
C PRO A 136 -17.35 0.84 12.13
N SER A 137 -17.32 0.85 13.47
CA SER A 137 -18.53 0.78 14.29
C SER A 137 -19.49 1.92 13.95
N PRO A 138 -20.78 1.83 14.31
CA PRO A 138 -21.76 2.84 13.97
C PRO A 138 -21.33 4.27 14.33
N TRP A 139 -20.74 4.44 15.52
CA TRP A 139 -20.19 5.72 15.97
C TRP A 139 -18.97 6.18 15.16
N VAL A 140 -18.00 5.28 14.93
CA VAL A 140 -16.80 5.61 14.13
C VAL A 140 -17.17 6.02 12.70
N SER A 141 -18.09 5.28 12.10
CA SER A 141 -18.64 5.57 10.78
C SER A 141 -19.38 6.90 10.76
N PHE A 142 -20.21 7.19 11.77
CA PHE A 142 -20.86 8.49 11.95
C PHE A 142 -19.83 9.64 12.03
N CYS A 143 -18.84 9.55 12.91
CA CYS A 143 -17.80 10.56 13.03
C CYS A 143 -17.02 10.79 11.72
N LYS A 144 -16.79 9.73 10.94
CA LYS A 144 -16.11 9.82 9.64
C LYS A 144 -16.98 10.48 8.57
N ILE A 145 -18.27 10.18 8.54
CA ILE A 145 -19.25 10.69 7.57
C ILE A 145 -19.52 12.19 7.81
N PHE A 146 -19.71 12.58 9.06
CA PHE A 146 -20.02 13.97 9.43
C PHE A 146 -18.78 14.85 9.66
N GLY A 147 -17.57 14.31 9.46
CA GLY A 147 -16.33 15.08 9.52
C GLY A 147 -15.77 15.33 10.92
N LEU A 148 -16.42 14.82 11.97
CA LEU A 148 -15.94 14.90 13.36
C LEU A 148 -14.54 14.27 13.51
N ALA A 149 -14.26 13.18 12.79
CA ALA A 149 -12.94 12.56 12.78
C ALA A 149 -11.84 13.45 12.16
N SER A 150 -12.21 14.37 11.28
CA SER A 150 -11.29 15.36 10.68
C SER A 150 -11.12 16.59 11.59
N LEU A 151 -12.17 16.99 12.30
CA LEU A 151 -12.14 18.11 13.25
C LEU A 151 -11.39 17.76 14.54
N PHE A 152 -11.56 16.53 15.05
CA PHE A 152 -10.98 16.06 16.30
C PHE A 152 -10.10 14.81 16.10
N PRO A 153 -9.05 14.87 15.26
CA PRO A 153 -8.27 13.70 14.86
C PRO A 153 -7.48 13.07 16.03
N ARG A 154 -7.12 13.85 17.05
CA ARG A 154 -6.38 13.38 18.23
C ARG A 154 -7.28 12.90 19.37
N SER A 155 -8.60 12.93 19.19
CA SER A 155 -9.53 12.40 20.19
C SER A 155 -9.73 10.89 20.01
N PRO A 156 -9.55 10.06 21.04
CA PRO A 156 -9.92 8.64 20.98
C PRO A 156 -11.41 8.40 20.70
N LEU A 157 -12.27 9.36 21.07
CA LEU A 157 -13.71 9.27 20.86
C LEU A 157 -14.12 9.57 19.41
N PHE A 158 -13.50 10.56 18.77
CA PHE A 158 -13.90 11.03 17.44
C PHE A 158 -12.95 10.59 16.31
N GLY A 159 -11.66 10.41 16.61
CA GLY A 159 -10.57 10.15 15.67
C GLY A 159 -10.26 8.66 15.44
N ARG A 160 -11.08 7.75 15.97
CA ARG A 160 -10.82 6.30 15.96
C ARG A 160 -10.66 5.67 14.57
N TYR A 161 -11.25 6.25 13.52
CA TYR A 161 -11.15 5.68 12.16
C TYR A 161 -9.71 5.51 11.66
N HIS A 162 -8.83 6.49 11.90
CA HIS A 162 -7.42 6.46 11.48
C HIS A 162 -6.44 6.43 12.66
N LEU A 163 -6.95 6.33 13.90
CA LEU A 163 -6.15 6.25 15.12
C LEU A 163 -5.04 7.32 15.19
N LYS A 164 -5.32 8.55 14.74
CA LYS A 164 -4.32 9.64 14.65
C LYS A 164 -3.81 10.14 16.01
N TYR A 165 -4.40 9.67 17.10
CA TYR A 165 -3.92 9.89 18.47
C TYR A 165 -2.83 8.90 18.88
N LEU A 166 -2.60 7.83 18.11
CA LEU A 166 -1.49 6.90 18.31
C LEU A 166 -0.26 7.36 17.51
N SER A 167 0.93 7.21 18.07
CA SER A 167 2.19 7.54 17.39
C SER A 167 2.42 6.65 16.17
N PRO A 168 2.83 7.19 15.00
CA PRO A 168 3.22 6.34 13.87
C PRO A 168 4.55 5.59 14.12
N ASP A 169 5.32 5.99 15.12
CA ASP A 169 6.67 5.48 15.39
C ASP A 169 6.72 4.53 16.60
N GLU A 170 5.56 4.05 17.07
CA GLU A 170 5.45 3.09 18.17
C GLU A 170 4.63 1.86 17.77
N CYS A 171 4.90 0.75 18.44
CA CYS A 171 4.10 -0.47 18.31
C CYS A 171 2.74 -0.28 19.01
N HIS A 172 1.65 -0.68 18.35
CA HIS A 172 0.31 -0.55 18.89
C HIS A 172 -0.56 -1.76 18.59
N ARG A 173 -1.45 -2.10 19.52
CA ARG A 173 -2.64 -2.89 19.18
C ARG A 173 -3.59 -2.00 18.36
N VAL A 174 -4.07 -2.55 17.26
CA VAL A 174 -4.98 -1.85 16.32
C VAL A 174 -6.17 -2.74 16.01
N ASP A 175 -7.26 -2.14 15.51
CA ASP A 175 -8.45 -2.92 15.18
C ASP A 175 -8.28 -3.59 13.80
N ILE A 176 -7.78 -2.83 12.81
CA ILE A 176 -7.71 -3.24 11.40
C ILE A 176 -6.30 -3.12 10.85
N LEU A 177 -5.86 -4.18 10.18
CA LEU A 177 -4.67 -4.24 9.34
C LEU A 177 -5.01 -3.85 7.90
N SER A 178 -4.03 -3.34 7.15
CA SER A 178 -4.22 -3.04 5.74
C SER A 178 -3.81 -4.24 4.89
N GLY A 179 -4.64 -4.64 3.93
CA GLY A 179 -4.29 -5.69 2.97
C GLY A 179 -3.05 -5.40 2.11
N ALA A 180 -2.52 -4.17 2.14
CA ALA A 180 -1.26 -3.82 1.47
C ALA A 180 -0.02 -4.45 2.12
N PHE A 181 -0.08 -4.69 3.43
CA PHE A 181 0.90 -5.48 4.18
C PHE A 181 0.18 -6.08 5.40
N MET A 182 -0.17 -7.35 5.33
CA MET A 182 -0.88 -8.08 6.38
C MET A 182 -0.24 -9.45 6.57
N CYS A 183 0.60 -9.58 7.59
CA CYS A 183 1.25 -10.85 7.95
C CYS A 183 0.46 -11.54 9.07
N MET A 184 0.10 -12.81 8.89
CA MET A 184 -0.74 -13.56 9.81
C MET A 184 -0.11 -14.91 10.12
N ARG A 185 -0.44 -15.48 11.28
CA ARG A 185 -0.14 -16.90 11.54
C ARG A 185 -1.00 -17.79 10.67
N HIS A 186 -0.43 -18.88 10.18
CA HIS A 186 -1.23 -19.91 9.53
C HIS A 186 -2.33 -20.43 10.49
N GLU A 187 -1.97 -20.73 11.74
CA GLU A 187 -2.92 -21.21 12.75
C GLU A 187 -4.07 -20.21 13.04
N THR A 188 -3.82 -18.90 12.91
CA THR A 188 -4.88 -17.90 13.13
C THR A 188 -5.86 -17.88 11.97
N LEU A 189 -5.40 -18.21 10.74
CA LEU A 189 -6.25 -18.40 9.57
C LEU A 189 -7.10 -19.68 9.67
N ASP A 190 -6.58 -20.76 10.27
CA ASP A 190 -7.37 -21.98 10.49
C ASP A 190 -8.60 -21.73 11.37
N LYS A 191 -8.47 -20.83 12.35
CA LYS A 191 -9.56 -20.46 13.28
C LYS A 191 -10.46 -19.37 12.74
N SER A 192 -9.89 -18.37 12.08
CA SER A 192 -10.66 -17.21 11.60
C SER A 192 -11.27 -17.43 10.22
N GLY A 193 -10.72 -18.33 9.41
CA GLY A 193 -10.99 -18.50 7.98
C GLY A 193 -10.18 -17.54 7.11
N LEU A 194 -10.12 -17.81 5.79
CA LEU A 194 -9.41 -16.98 4.81
C LEU A 194 -10.14 -15.65 4.54
N LEU A 195 -9.78 -14.91 3.48
CA LEU A 195 -10.52 -13.71 3.09
C LEU A 195 -11.93 -14.08 2.62
N ASP A 196 -12.93 -13.29 3.00
CA ASP A 196 -14.31 -13.54 2.58
C ASP A 196 -14.51 -13.10 1.12
N GLU A 197 -14.78 -14.04 0.23
CA GLU A 197 -14.92 -13.82 -1.20
C GLU A 197 -16.18 -13.02 -1.59
N ALA A 198 -17.11 -12.78 -0.65
CA ALA A 198 -18.18 -11.81 -0.87
C ALA A 198 -17.62 -10.39 -1.12
N PHE A 199 -16.40 -10.10 -0.64
CA PHE A 199 -15.72 -8.84 -0.87
C PHE A 199 -14.83 -8.93 -2.11
N PHE A 200 -15.24 -8.23 -3.19
CA PHE A 200 -14.38 -8.06 -4.36
C PHE A 200 -13.10 -7.26 -4.02
N MET A 201 -13.22 -6.18 -3.24
CA MET A 201 -12.12 -5.31 -2.79
C MET A 201 -12.57 -4.34 -1.67
N TYR A 202 -11.63 -3.86 -0.84
CA TYR A 202 -11.76 -2.81 0.20
C TYR A 202 -12.50 -3.15 1.49
N GLY A 203 -12.94 -4.39 1.70
CA GLY A 203 -13.59 -4.80 2.94
C GLY A 203 -13.13 -6.14 3.49
N GLU A 204 -12.44 -6.92 2.67
CA GLU A 204 -11.86 -8.21 3.02
C GLU A 204 -10.80 -8.10 4.13
N ASP A 205 -9.96 -7.05 4.11
CA ASP A 205 -8.95 -6.81 5.14
C ASP A 205 -9.59 -6.40 6.49
N ILE A 206 -10.66 -5.60 6.43
CA ILE A 206 -11.48 -5.22 7.58
C ILE A 206 -12.18 -6.45 8.18
N ASP A 207 -12.81 -7.26 7.33
CA ASP A 207 -13.54 -8.47 7.74
C ASP A 207 -12.62 -9.49 8.40
N LEU A 208 -11.48 -9.79 7.78
CA LEU A 208 -10.50 -10.72 8.34
C LEU A 208 -9.89 -10.18 9.63
N SER A 209 -9.52 -8.89 9.69
CA SER A 209 -9.04 -8.26 10.92
C SER A 209 -10.06 -8.39 12.07
N TYR A 210 -11.35 -8.22 11.76
CA TYR A 210 -12.43 -8.38 12.74
C TYR A 210 -12.58 -9.83 13.19
N ARG A 211 -12.53 -10.79 12.26
CA ARG A 211 -12.60 -12.23 12.57
C ARG A 211 -11.41 -12.72 13.39
N LEU A 212 -10.20 -12.20 13.17
CA LEU A 212 -9.04 -12.49 14.02
C LEU A 212 -9.30 -12.08 15.48
N VAL A 213 -9.90 -10.90 15.70
CA VAL A 213 -10.28 -10.44 17.04
C VAL A 213 -11.38 -11.29 17.65
N LEU A 214 -12.40 -11.67 16.87
CA LEU A 214 -13.45 -12.59 17.33
C LEU A 214 -12.91 -13.99 17.69
N ALA A 215 -11.86 -14.44 17.02
CA ALA A 215 -11.18 -15.69 17.31
C ALA A 215 -10.26 -15.62 18.56
N GLY A 216 -10.24 -14.49 19.26
CA GLY A 216 -9.51 -14.30 20.52
C GLY A 216 -8.09 -13.74 20.36
N TYR A 217 -7.72 -13.28 19.17
CA TYR A 217 -6.40 -12.74 18.89
C TYR A 217 -6.37 -11.20 18.88
N HIS A 218 -5.16 -10.64 18.80
CA HIS A 218 -4.92 -9.21 18.66
C HIS A 218 -4.21 -8.87 17.34
N ASN A 219 -4.62 -7.76 16.72
CA ASN A 219 -3.92 -7.22 15.56
C ASN A 219 -2.91 -6.17 16.03
N TYR A 220 -1.71 -6.22 15.47
CA TYR A 220 -0.60 -5.34 15.85
C TYR A 220 -0.12 -4.48 14.68
N TYR A 221 0.28 -3.26 14.99
CA TYR A 221 0.96 -2.34 14.10
C TYR A 221 2.40 -2.19 14.56
N LEU A 222 3.36 -2.40 13.66
CA LEU A 222 4.78 -2.17 13.91
C LEU A 222 5.27 -0.87 13.24
N PRO A 223 6.18 -0.12 13.89
CA PRO A 223 6.77 1.10 13.33
C PRO A 223 7.84 0.82 12.26
N THR A 224 7.86 -0.37 11.67
CA THR A 224 8.74 -0.77 10.55
C THR A 224 8.25 -0.11 9.25
N PRO A 225 9.01 0.81 8.62
CA PRO A 225 8.53 1.56 7.46
C PRO A 225 8.67 0.77 6.15
N ILE A 226 7.63 0.82 5.32
CA ILE A 226 7.63 0.37 3.93
C ILE A 226 7.12 1.49 3.02
N ILE A 227 7.42 1.44 1.72
CA ILE A 227 6.75 2.29 0.72
C ILE A 227 5.53 1.55 0.18
N HIS A 228 4.43 2.26 -0.01
CA HIS A 228 3.25 1.80 -0.75
C HIS A 228 2.79 2.93 -1.68
N TYR A 229 2.93 2.73 -2.99
CA TYR A 229 2.76 3.78 -4.01
C TYR A 229 1.31 4.26 -4.20
N LYS A 230 0.32 3.57 -3.63
CA LYS A 230 -1.06 4.01 -3.40
C LYS A 230 -1.74 4.69 -4.60
N GLY A 231 -2.64 3.94 -5.23
CA GLY A 231 -3.59 4.48 -6.22
C GLY A 231 -3.17 4.28 -7.68
N GLU A 232 -2.01 3.66 -7.90
CA GLU A 232 -1.56 3.24 -9.22
C GLU A 232 -2.33 2.00 -9.69
N SER A 233 -2.61 1.04 -8.80
CA SER A 233 -3.49 -0.12 -9.08
C SER A 233 -4.98 0.25 -9.11
N THR A 234 -5.39 1.34 -8.43
CA THR A 234 -6.79 1.83 -8.47
C THR A 234 -6.93 3.36 -8.45
N LYS A 235 -7.48 3.92 -9.54
CA LYS A 235 -7.82 5.35 -9.65
C LYS A 235 -8.91 5.78 -8.65
N LYS A 236 -8.49 6.35 -7.51
CA LYS A 236 -9.39 6.88 -6.47
C LYS A 236 -10.33 7.96 -7.04
N GLY A 237 -11.61 7.91 -6.65
CA GLY A 237 -12.61 8.92 -7.01
C GLY A 237 -13.41 8.66 -8.29
N SER A 238 -13.20 7.51 -8.94
CA SER A 238 -14.15 6.98 -9.93
C SER A 238 -15.46 6.56 -9.24
N LEU A 239 -16.59 6.67 -9.94
CA LEU A 239 -17.88 6.21 -9.40
C LEU A 239 -17.85 4.70 -9.08
N ARG A 240 -17.08 3.92 -9.85
CA ARG A 240 -16.83 2.50 -9.60
C ARG A 240 -16.13 2.26 -8.26
N TYR A 241 -15.03 2.99 -7.97
CA TYR A 241 -14.33 2.89 -6.69
C TYR A 241 -15.28 3.18 -5.52
N VAL A 242 -16.02 4.28 -5.62
CA VAL A 242 -16.97 4.71 -4.59
C VAL A 242 -18.03 3.64 -4.35
N ARG A 243 -18.60 3.08 -5.42
CA ARG A 243 -19.58 1.99 -5.35
C ARG A 243 -19.02 0.74 -4.68
N ILE A 244 -17.87 0.23 -5.13
CA ILE A 244 -17.26 -1.00 -4.57
C ILE A 244 -16.95 -0.83 -3.08
N PHE A 245 -16.33 0.30 -2.70
CA PHE A 245 -16.04 0.59 -1.30
C PHE A 245 -17.32 0.58 -0.44
N TYR A 246 -18.41 1.15 -0.94
CA TYR A 246 -19.67 1.17 -0.20
C TYR A 246 -20.36 -0.19 -0.15
N GLU A 247 -20.36 -0.94 -1.25
CA GLU A 247 -20.86 -2.32 -1.27
C GLU A 247 -20.11 -3.17 -0.22
N ALA A 248 -18.78 -3.05 -0.15
CA ALA A 248 -17.97 -3.68 0.88
C ALA A 248 -18.42 -3.28 2.30
N MET A 249 -18.61 -1.98 2.59
CA MET A 249 -19.10 -1.57 3.92
C MET A 249 -20.48 -2.15 4.23
N LEU A 250 -21.41 -2.21 3.27
CA LEU A 250 -22.73 -2.79 3.48
C LEU A 250 -22.67 -4.29 3.79
N ILE A 251 -21.79 -5.04 3.12
CA ILE A 251 -21.54 -6.45 3.42
C ILE A 251 -21.03 -6.61 4.86
N PHE A 252 -20.01 -5.83 5.23
CA PHE A 252 -19.43 -5.85 6.58
C PHE A 252 -20.47 -5.55 7.67
N PHE A 253 -21.29 -4.50 7.50
CA PHE A 253 -22.35 -4.16 8.45
C PHE A 253 -23.42 -5.24 8.56
N LYS A 254 -23.84 -5.83 7.42
CA LYS A 254 -24.84 -6.91 7.42
C LYS A 254 -24.34 -8.13 8.20
N LYS A 255 -23.05 -8.45 8.10
CA LYS A 255 -22.43 -9.62 8.74
C LYS A 255 -22.19 -9.42 10.23
N HIS A 256 -21.62 -8.28 10.62
CA HIS A 256 -21.09 -8.07 11.98
C HIS A 256 -21.97 -7.18 12.87
N TYR A 257 -22.97 -6.50 12.30
CA TYR A 257 -23.89 -5.64 13.03
C TYR A 257 -25.37 -5.94 12.70
N PRO A 258 -25.82 -7.21 12.73
CA PRO A 258 -27.14 -7.63 12.23
C PRO A 258 -28.31 -7.04 13.03
N HIS A 259 -28.09 -6.65 14.28
CA HIS A 259 -29.12 -6.10 15.18
C HIS A 259 -29.33 -4.59 15.03
N TYR A 260 -28.48 -3.89 14.25
CA TYR A 260 -28.70 -2.47 13.97
C TYR A 260 -29.82 -2.30 12.95
N SER A 261 -30.73 -1.35 13.21
CA SER A 261 -31.98 -1.21 12.48
C SER A 261 -31.79 -0.99 10.98
N LYS A 262 -32.78 -1.41 10.18
CA LYS A 262 -32.89 -1.02 8.75
C LYS A 262 -32.70 0.50 8.55
N GLY A 263 -33.04 1.31 9.56
CA GLY A 263 -32.83 2.75 9.60
C GLY A 263 -31.37 3.19 9.60
N TYR A 264 -30.47 2.50 10.31
CA TYR A 264 -29.03 2.78 10.25
C TYR A 264 -28.47 2.47 8.85
N TYR A 265 -28.89 1.34 8.28
CA TYR A 265 -28.55 0.96 6.91
C TYR A 265 -29.04 2.00 5.88
N LEU A 266 -30.28 2.50 6.04
CA LEU A 266 -30.83 3.59 5.25
C LEU A 266 -30.05 4.91 5.45
N ALA A 267 -29.65 5.24 6.68
CA ALA A 267 -28.87 6.44 6.98
C ALA A 267 -27.46 6.39 6.37
N VAL A 268 -26.80 5.23 6.40
CA VAL A 268 -25.52 5.02 5.69
C VAL A 268 -25.73 5.21 4.20
N LYS A 269 -26.73 4.53 3.59
CA LYS A 269 -27.07 4.72 2.16
C LYS A 269 -27.39 6.18 1.81
N PHE A 270 -28.13 6.87 2.65
CA PHE A 270 -28.47 8.28 2.45
C PHE A 270 -27.23 9.16 2.54
N SER A 271 -26.37 8.96 3.54
CA SER A 271 -25.12 9.74 3.68
C SER A 271 -24.15 9.55 2.51
N ILE A 272 -24.16 8.35 1.91
CA ILE A 272 -23.44 8.02 0.69
C ILE A 272 -23.98 8.83 -0.48
N PHE A 273 -25.29 8.74 -0.70
CA PHE A 273 -25.97 9.49 -1.75
C PHE A 273 -25.73 11.00 -1.58
N PHE A 274 -25.84 11.51 -0.35
CA PHE A 274 -25.60 12.89 0.00
C PHE A 274 -24.15 13.32 -0.28
N ARG A 275 -23.14 12.52 0.10
CA ARG A 275 -21.74 12.81 -0.24
C ARG A 275 -21.48 12.74 -1.75
N ALA A 276 -22.06 11.78 -2.45
CA ALA A 276 -21.95 11.69 -3.91
C ALA A 276 -22.60 12.92 -4.57
N MET A 277 -23.75 13.36 -4.07
CA MET A 277 -24.45 14.57 -4.51
C MET A 277 -23.63 15.82 -4.23
N LEU A 278 -23.05 15.97 -3.03
CA LEU A 278 -22.14 17.07 -2.71
C LEU A 278 -20.90 17.07 -3.61
N ALA A 279 -20.31 15.91 -3.88
CA ALA A 279 -19.17 15.79 -4.78
C ALA A 279 -19.54 16.14 -6.23
N ALA A 280 -20.72 15.74 -6.70
CA ALA A 280 -21.26 16.08 -8.01
C ALA A 280 -21.58 17.58 -8.11
N ALA A 281 -22.28 18.14 -7.12
CA ALA A 281 -22.59 19.55 -7.02
C ALA A 281 -21.31 20.40 -6.97
N HIS A 282 -20.34 20.03 -6.13
CA HIS A 282 -19.02 20.67 -6.08
C HIS A 282 -18.27 20.56 -7.42
N ARG A 283 -18.38 19.42 -8.12
CA ARG A 283 -17.82 19.27 -9.47
C ARG A 283 -18.50 20.18 -10.48
N ILE A 284 -19.82 20.35 -10.43
CA ILE A 284 -20.61 21.22 -11.32
C ILE A 284 -20.33 22.70 -11.02
N LEU A 285 -20.36 23.10 -9.75
CA LEU A 285 -20.08 24.47 -9.27
C LEU A 285 -18.66 24.92 -9.59
N LEU A 286 -17.68 24.02 -9.43
CA LEU A 286 -16.29 24.31 -9.79
C LEU A 286 -15.95 23.92 -11.22
N TYR A 287 -16.86 23.33 -12.00
CA TYR A 287 -16.62 22.99 -13.40
C TYR A 287 -16.22 24.22 -14.25
N PRO A 288 -16.90 25.38 -14.14
CA PRO A 288 -16.49 26.56 -14.89
C PRO A 288 -15.20 27.22 -14.37
N PHE A 289 -14.72 26.87 -13.16
CA PHE A 289 -13.50 27.43 -12.56
C PHE A 289 -12.31 26.47 -12.55
N LYS A 290 -12.55 25.17 -12.76
CA LYS A 290 -11.49 24.21 -13.06
C LYS A 290 -11.02 24.47 -14.48
N ARG A 291 -9.96 25.28 -14.60
CA ARG A 291 -9.01 25.10 -15.70
C ARG A 291 -8.84 23.60 -15.89
N LYS A 292 -9.02 23.09 -17.13
CA LYS A 292 -8.51 21.77 -17.49
C LYS A 292 -7.14 21.68 -16.82
N LYS A 293 -6.96 20.76 -15.86
CA LYS A 293 -5.61 20.32 -15.54
C LYS A 293 -5.14 19.76 -16.89
N GLY A 294 -4.48 20.60 -17.68
CA GLY A 294 -3.64 20.09 -18.75
C GLY A 294 -2.75 19.03 -18.12
N VAL A 295 -2.29 18.08 -18.93
CA VAL A 295 -1.04 17.35 -18.63
C VAL A 295 -0.15 18.35 -17.90
N GLU A 296 0.15 18.11 -16.63
CA GLU A 296 0.95 19.04 -15.82
C GLU A 296 2.10 19.45 -16.72
N LYS A 297 2.11 20.73 -17.16
CA LYS A 297 3.21 21.27 -17.94
C LYS A 297 4.41 20.93 -17.09
N ARG A 298 5.27 20.02 -17.55
CA ARG A 298 6.44 19.52 -16.79
C ARG A 298 7.04 20.71 -16.07
N GLU A 299 6.73 20.86 -14.78
CA GLU A 299 7.22 22.00 -14.03
C GLU A 299 8.72 21.80 -14.03
N ARG A 300 9.45 22.75 -14.66
CA ARG A 300 10.91 22.73 -14.66
C ARG A 300 11.35 22.60 -13.21
N GLY A 301 12.16 21.60 -12.94
CA GLY A 301 12.66 21.28 -11.62
C GLY A 301 14.13 20.89 -11.68
N GLU A 302 14.74 20.88 -10.52
CA GLU A 302 16.12 20.44 -10.34
C GLU A 302 16.13 18.91 -10.20
N TRP A 303 17.12 18.27 -10.82
CA TRP A 303 17.27 16.83 -10.78
C TRP A 303 18.51 16.48 -9.97
N TYR A 304 18.32 15.55 -9.05
CA TYR A 304 19.37 14.99 -8.21
C TYR A 304 19.33 13.47 -8.36
N ALA A 305 20.49 12.84 -8.27
CA ALA A 305 20.53 11.38 -8.23
C ALA A 305 21.61 10.88 -7.29
N LEU A 306 21.24 9.93 -6.44
CA LEU A 306 22.17 9.05 -5.75
C LEU A 306 22.30 7.79 -6.62
N THR A 307 23.25 7.83 -7.55
CA THR A 307 23.58 6.71 -8.45
C THR A 307 25.07 6.73 -8.82
N ASN A 308 25.65 5.55 -9.07
CA ASN A 308 26.95 5.41 -9.74
C ASN A 308 26.81 5.30 -11.28
N GLN A 309 25.59 5.41 -11.82
CA GLN A 309 25.23 5.24 -13.24
C GLN A 309 24.46 6.46 -13.77
N ILE A 310 24.97 7.66 -13.51
CA ILE A 310 24.28 8.92 -13.83
C ILE A 310 23.89 9.04 -15.31
N ASP A 311 24.73 8.54 -16.22
CA ASP A 311 24.46 8.57 -17.66
C ASP A 311 23.25 7.70 -18.02
N ARG A 312 23.14 6.51 -17.44
CA ARG A 312 22.00 5.59 -17.66
C ARG A 312 20.70 6.19 -17.14
N VAL A 313 20.74 6.77 -15.94
CA VAL A 313 19.58 7.47 -15.36
C VAL A 313 19.16 8.63 -16.26
N THR A 314 20.11 9.43 -16.74
CA THR A 314 19.86 10.57 -17.63
C THR A 314 19.28 10.13 -18.97
N GLU A 315 19.75 9.02 -19.54
CA GLU A 315 19.24 8.44 -20.80
C GLU A 315 17.76 8.06 -20.72
N LEU A 316 17.29 7.55 -19.57
CA LEU A 316 15.90 7.09 -19.38
C LEU A 316 14.90 8.24 -19.25
N ILE A 317 15.33 9.40 -18.75
CA ILE A 317 14.44 10.53 -18.49
C ILE A 317 14.24 11.33 -19.78
N PRO A 318 13.00 11.48 -20.30
CA PRO A 318 12.80 12.15 -21.58
C PRO A 318 13.19 13.63 -21.48
N GLY A 319 13.99 14.10 -22.44
CA GLY A 319 14.56 15.45 -22.44
C GLY A 319 15.93 15.55 -21.76
N ARG A 320 16.45 14.44 -21.20
CA ARG A 320 17.82 14.31 -20.65
C ARG A 320 18.20 15.51 -19.78
N PRO A 321 17.47 15.75 -18.67
CA PRO A 321 17.74 16.90 -17.82
C PRO A 321 19.17 16.83 -17.28
N ARG A 322 19.77 17.98 -16.97
CA ARG A 322 21.01 18.02 -16.20
C ARG A 322 20.72 17.51 -14.79
N ILE A 323 21.37 16.43 -14.39
CA ILE A 323 21.23 15.82 -13.07
C ILE A 323 22.47 16.12 -12.24
N THR A 324 22.28 16.62 -11.02
CA THR A 324 23.34 16.77 -10.03
C THR A 324 23.53 15.43 -9.32
N ALA A 325 24.68 14.80 -9.50
CA ALA A 325 25.03 13.60 -8.75
C ALA A 325 25.30 13.95 -7.29
N LEU A 326 24.75 13.17 -6.37
CA LEU A 326 24.96 13.28 -4.93
C LEU A 326 25.70 12.03 -4.46
N GLN A 327 26.70 12.20 -3.59
CA GLN A 327 27.34 11.07 -2.90
C GLN A 327 26.57 10.66 -1.65
N SER A 328 25.87 11.62 -1.04
CA SER A 328 25.00 11.35 0.09
C SER A 328 23.76 12.25 0.08
N ILE A 329 22.69 11.77 0.71
CA ILE A 329 21.43 12.53 0.81
C ILE A 329 21.58 13.81 1.63
N GLN A 330 22.58 13.91 2.51
CA GLN A 330 22.86 15.15 3.26
C GLN A 330 23.37 16.29 2.38
N GLU A 331 23.85 16.00 1.17
CA GLU A 331 24.24 17.02 0.18
C GLU A 331 23.02 17.67 -0.49
N LEU A 332 21.84 17.06 -0.36
CA LEU A 332 20.62 17.63 -0.88
C LEU A 332 20.28 18.90 -0.10
N PRO A 333 20.09 20.07 -0.76
CA PRO A 333 19.74 21.30 -0.07
C PRO A 333 18.46 21.14 0.76
N THR A 334 18.32 21.87 1.86
CA THR A 334 17.03 21.92 2.59
C THR A 334 16.02 22.74 1.77
N PRO A 335 14.86 22.18 1.39
CA PRO A 335 13.86 22.94 0.65
C PRO A 335 13.07 23.88 1.56
N ASP A 336 12.58 24.95 0.97
CA ASP A 336 11.47 25.74 1.48
C ASP A 336 10.26 25.69 0.52
N LYS A 337 9.18 26.40 0.87
CA LYS A 337 7.96 26.49 0.05
C LYS A 337 8.15 27.18 -1.30
N HIS A 338 9.23 27.93 -1.50
CA HIS A 338 9.54 28.68 -2.73
C HIS A 338 10.55 27.97 -3.63
N SER A 339 11.22 26.94 -3.10
CA SER A 339 12.18 26.12 -3.82
C SER A 339 11.57 25.53 -5.09
N PRO A 340 12.34 25.35 -6.17
CA PRO A 340 11.87 24.62 -7.34
C PRO A 340 11.43 23.20 -6.97
N LEU A 341 10.64 22.55 -7.83
CA LEU A 341 10.41 21.12 -7.66
C LEU A 341 11.73 20.38 -7.82
N ARG A 342 11.95 19.37 -7.00
CA ARG A 342 13.17 18.58 -7.00
C ARG A 342 12.83 17.13 -7.23
N TYR A 343 13.40 16.57 -8.28
CA TYR A 343 13.26 15.16 -8.64
C TYR A 343 14.51 14.45 -8.16
N ILE A 344 14.34 13.51 -7.24
CA ILE A 344 15.43 12.83 -6.55
C ILE A 344 15.37 11.36 -6.93
N VAL A 345 16.33 10.93 -7.75
CA VAL A 345 16.45 9.54 -8.19
C VAL A 345 17.34 8.77 -7.21
N LEU A 346 16.83 7.65 -6.71
CA LEU A 346 17.50 6.78 -5.76
C LEU A 346 17.78 5.43 -6.45
N ASP A 347 19.05 5.09 -6.61
CA ASP A 347 19.47 3.87 -7.30
C ASP A 347 19.41 2.65 -6.36
N SER A 348 18.48 1.74 -6.62
CA SER A 348 18.31 0.50 -5.84
C SER A 348 19.42 -0.55 -6.03
N GLY A 349 20.30 -0.37 -7.02
CA GLY A 349 21.53 -1.18 -7.11
C GLY A 349 22.72 -0.56 -6.37
N TRP A 350 22.60 0.68 -5.90
CA TRP A 350 23.65 1.35 -5.11
C TRP A 350 23.27 1.57 -3.65
N LEU A 351 21.99 1.81 -3.37
CA LEU A 351 21.43 2.02 -2.04
C LEU A 351 20.64 0.78 -1.58
N SER A 352 20.69 0.49 -0.27
CA SER A 352 19.75 -0.46 0.32
C SER A 352 18.32 0.08 0.27
N TYR A 353 17.32 -0.79 0.23
CA TYR A 353 15.92 -0.38 0.34
C TYR A 353 15.64 0.30 1.68
N ARG A 354 16.32 -0.11 2.76
CA ARG A 354 16.31 0.63 4.03
C ARG A 354 16.74 2.08 3.85
N ASP A 355 17.86 2.35 3.18
CA ASP A 355 18.37 3.71 2.96
C ASP A 355 17.44 4.53 2.08
N ILE A 356 16.84 3.89 1.06
CA ILE A 356 15.82 4.51 0.21
C ILE A 356 14.60 4.94 1.05
N ILE A 357 14.04 4.04 1.86
CA ILE A 357 12.87 4.32 2.70
C ILE A 357 13.20 5.40 3.74
N ALA A 358 14.38 5.31 4.37
CA ALA A 358 14.85 6.32 5.32
C ALA A 358 15.02 7.69 4.66
N THR A 359 15.56 7.74 3.45
CA THR A 359 15.70 8.97 2.64
C THR A 359 14.35 9.60 2.38
N LEU A 360 13.36 8.84 1.91
CA LEU A 360 12.00 9.35 1.68
C LEU A 360 11.42 9.94 2.96
N GLN A 361 11.56 9.25 4.10
CA GLN A 361 11.03 9.71 5.37
C GLN A 361 11.72 11.00 5.87
N GLN A 362 13.06 11.05 5.83
CA GLN A 362 13.85 12.20 6.29
C GLN A 362 13.67 13.44 5.41
N GLN A 363 13.52 13.23 4.11
CA GLN A 363 13.42 14.30 3.10
C GLN A 363 11.98 14.51 2.61
N CYS A 364 10.98 14.08 3.39
CA CYS A 364 9.56 14.25 3.05
C CYS A 364 9.20 15.75 3.00
N HIS A 365 9.04 16.29 1.81
CA HIS A 365 8.69 17.69 1.58
C HIS A 365 7.79 17.85 0.36
N GLU A 366 6.90 18.85 0.35
CA GLU A 366 5.95 19.07 -0.76
C GLU A 366 6.60 19.39 -2.11
N ARG A 367 7.87 19.85 -2.07
CA ARG A 367 8.69 20.17 -3.23
C ARG A 367 9.58 19.01 -3.71
N ASN A 368 9.65 17.91 -2.96
CA ASN A 368 10.42 16.73 -3.34
C ASN A 368 9.53 15.72 -4.06
N ARG A 369 10.07 15.11 -5.11
CA ARG A 369 9.50 13.96 -5.81
C ARG A 369 10.57 12.88 -5.87
N PHE A 370 10.30 11.74 -5.25
CA PHE A 370 11.25 10.65 -5.24
C PHE A 370 10.95 9.64 -6.35
N LEU A 371 12.02 9.10 -6.90
CA LEU A 371 11.97 8.08 -7.94
C LEU A 371 12.98 7.00 -7.58
N ILE A 372 12.64 5.73 -7.78
CA ILE A 372 13.56 4.62 -7.60
C ILE A 372 14.03 4.16 -8.97
N TYR A 373 15.34 4.16 -9.19
CA TYR A 373 15.97 3.59 -10.36
C TYR A 373 16.36 2.14 -10.08
N ASN A 374 16.02 1.27 -11.02
CA ASN A 374 16.40 -0.13 -11.02
C ASN A 374 17.38 -0.38 -12.18
N PRO A 375 18.67 -0.64 -11.89
CA PRO A 375 19.68 -0.80 -12.93
C PRO A 375 19.53 -2.07 -13.75
N ASP A 376 19.05 -3.17 -13.14
CA ASP A 376 18.86 -4.44 -13.84
C ASP A 376 17.72 -4.38 -14.86
N ALA A 377 16.63 -3.70 -14.49
CA ALA A 377 15.47 -3.52 -15.34
C ALA A 377 15.63 -2.31 -16.29
N GLN A 378 16.55 -1.40 -15.99
CA GLN A 378 16.68 -0.09 -16.62
C GLN A 378 15.36 0.69 -16.61
N VAL A 379 14.73 0.72 -15.44
CA VAL A 379 13.45 1.40 -15.20
C VAL A 379 13.58 2.38 -14.04
N ILE A 380 12.97 3.55 -14.18
CA ILE A 380 12.79 4.50 -13.08
C ILE A 380 11.30 4.56 -12.73
N ILE A 381 10.97 4.33 -11.46
CA ILE A 381 9.59 4.25 -10.97
C ILE A 381 9.33 5.41 -10.02
N SER A 382 8.21 6.10 -10.21
CA SER A 382 7.69 7.13 -9.31
C SER A 382 6.18 6.96 -9.13
N PRO A 383 5.56 7.64 -8.15
CA PRO A 383 4.11 7.57 -7.97
C PRO A 383 3.29 8.18 -9.11
N GLN A 384 3.90 8.81 -10.11
CA GLN A 384 3.17 9.43 -11.23
C GLN A 384 3.59 8.92 -12.59
N GLN A 385 4.82 8.42 -12.71
CA GLN A 385 5.46 8.12 -13.99
C GLN A 385 6.42 6.93 -13.83
N ILE A 386 6.45 6.11 -14.87
CA ILE A 386 7.45 5.06 -15.07
C ILE A 386 8.25 5.47 -16.31
N TYR A 387 9.57 5.48 -16.20
CA TYR A 387 10.48 5.69 -17.33
C TYR A 387 11.17 4.37 -17.66
N THR A 388 10.96 3.87 -18.87
CA THR A 388 11.60 2.67 -19.42
C THR A 388 12.43 3.06 -20.64
N ARG A 389 13.32 2.18 -21.11
CA ARG A 389 13.87 2.33 -22.46
C ARG A 389 12.74 2.20 -23.49
N SER A 390 12.68 3.15 -24.41
CA SER A 390 11.81 3.13 -25.58
C SER A 390 12.16 2.00 -26.54
#